data_AF-A0A5R9FM22-F1
#
_entry.id   AF-A0A5R9FM22-F1
#
_cell.length_a   1.000
_cell.length_b   1.000
_cell.length_c   1.000
_cell.angle_alpha   90.00
_cell.angle_beta   90.00
_cell.angle_gamma   90.00
#
_symmetry.space_group_name_H-M   'P 1'
#
loop_
_entity.id
_entity.type
_entity.pdbx_description
1 polymer ?
#
loop_
_entity_poly.entity_id
_entity_poly.type
_entity_poly.pdbx_seq_one_letter_code
_entity_poly.pdbx_strand_id
1 'polypeptide(L)' 'MTQRHAGYVVALDENLREDDAEQLINAIKMLRGVIAVQPVTADVSLSLATERVRHEYRHKVLGLLRELG' A
#
# COMPACT_ATOMS: atom_id res chain seq x y z
N MET A 1 1.78 4.60 -26.46
CA MET A 1 2.34 3.88 -25.30
C MET A 1 1.63 4.36 -24.05
N THR A 2 0.97 3.47 -23.31
CA THR A 2 0.33 3.81 -22.04
C THR A 2 1.28 3.48 -20.89
N GLN A 3 1.56 4.45 -20.04
CA GLN A 3 2.37 4.23 -18.85
C GLN A 3 1.58 3.42 -17.82
N ARG A 4 2.26 2.48 -17.15
CA ARG A 4 1.70 1.71 -16.02
C ARG A 4 2.22 2.34 -14.73
N HIS A 5 1.31 2.84 -13.91
CA HIS A 5 1.67 3.35 -12.59
C HIS A 5 1.73 2.18 -11.59
N ALA A 6 2.78 2.12 -10.79
CA ALA A 6 2.94 1.10 -9.76
C ALA A 6 2.14 1.39 -8.49
N GLY A 7 1.69 2.64 -8.31
CA GLY A 7 0.94 3.09 -7.15
C GLY A 7 0.76 4.60 -7.16
N TYR A 8 0.07 5.11 -6.14
CA TYR A 8 -0.16 6.52 -5.91
C TYR A 8 0.19 6.87 -4.47
N VAL A 9 0.76 8.05 -4.26
CA VAL A 9 0.97 8.65 -2.93
C VAL A 9 -0.01 9.81 -2.81
N VAL A 10 -0.78 9.81 -1.74
CA VAL A 10 -1.80 10.84 -1.46
C VAL A 10 -1.36 11.63 -0.24
N ALA A 11 -1.30 12.95 -0.38
CA ALA A 11 -1.08 13.87 0.72
C ALA A 11 -2.42 14.49 1.12
N LEU A 12 -2.62 14.68 2.42
CA LEU A 12 -3.79 15.36 2.96
C LEU A 12 -3.44 16.84 3.18
N ASP A 13 -4.43 17.72 3.04
CA ASP A 13 -4.26 19.16 3.26
C ASP A 13 -4.05 19.48 4.74
N GLU A 14 -4.69 18.69 5.61
CA GLU A 14 -4.54 18.76 7.07
C GLU A 14 -4.36 17.36 7.68
N ASN A 15 -3.81 17.33 8.88
CA ASN A 15 -3.65 16.09 9.63
C ASN A 15 -5.01 15.61 10.15
N LEU A 16 -5.43 14.42 9.73
CA LEU A 16 -6.62 13.76 10.26
C LEU A 16 -6.28 13.04 11.57
N ARG A 17 -7.26 12.98 12.48
CA ARG A 17 -7.23 12.04 13.60
C ARG A 17 -7.41 10.62 13.07
N GLU A 18 -6.94 9.63 13.82
CA GLU A 18 -6.96 8.23 13.40
C GLU A 18 -8.38 7.74 13.05
N ASP A 19 -9.36 8.08 13.89
CA ASP A 19 -10.77 7.71 13.70
C ASP A 19 -11.37 8.34 12.43
N ASP A 20 -11.01 9.58 12.12
CA ASP A 20 -11.47 10.29 10.91
C ASP A 20 -10.78 9.73 9.65
N ALA A 21 -9.50 9.34 9.78
CA ALA A 21 -8.72 8.75 8.70
C ALA A 21 -9.21 7.34 8.33
N GLU A 22 -9.80 6.59 9.27
CA GLU A 22 -10.26 5.22 9.03
C GLU A 22 -11.29 5.14 7.89
N GLN A 23 -12.24 6.08 7.84
CA GLN A 23 -13.24 6.15 6.77
C GLN A 23 -12.59 6.36 5.40
N LEU A 24 -11.62 7.28 5.33
CA LEU A 24 -10.88 7.57 4.10
C LEU A 24 -10.03 6.37 3.65
N ILE A 25 -9.33 5.73 4.59
CA ILE A 25 -8.53 4.52 4.34
C ILE A 25 -9.41 3.41 3.76
N ASN A 26 -10.58 3.19 4.36
CA ASN A 26 -11.52 2.16 3.91
C ASN A 26 -12.07 2.47 2.51
N ALA A 27 -12.39 3.73 2.22
CA ALA A 27 -12.81 4.14 0.88
C ALA A 27 -11.71 3.87 -0.17
N ILE A 28 -10.44 4.18 0.13
CA ILE A 28 -9.32 3.93 -0.79
C ILE A 28 -9.10 2.42 -0.99
N LYS A 29 -9.22 1.60 0.06
CA LYS A 29 -9.12 0.13 -0.03
C LYS A 29 -10.17 -0.49 -0.96
N MET A 30 -11.32 0.16 -1.12
CA MET A 30 -12.39 -0.31 -2.02
C MET A 30 -12.12 -0.01 -3.50
N LEU A 31 -11.13 0.82 -3.83
CA LEU A 31 -10.79 1.13 -5.21
C LEU A 31 -10.17 -0.08 -5.93
N ARG A 32 -10.61 -0.32 -7.17
CA ARG A 32 -10.14 -1.46 -7.97
C ARG A 32 -8.62 -1.40 -8.17
N GLY A 33 -7.94 -2.46 -7.76
CA GLY A 33 -6.49 -2.61 -7.93
C GLY A 33 -5.67 -2.03 -6.79
N VAL A 34 -6.30 -1.53 -5.72
CA VAL A 34 -5.60 -1.18 -4.48
C VAL A 34 -5.31 -2.45 -3.69
N ILE A 35 -4.02 -2.63 -3.36
CA ILE A 35 -3.54 -3.80 -2.61
C ILE A 35 -3.37 -3.48 -1.12
N ALA A 36 -2.99 -2.24 -0.80
CA ALA A 36 -2.80 -1.76 0.57
C ALA A 36 -2.96 -0.24 0.63
N VAL A 37 -3.38 0.26 1.80
CA VAL A 37 -3.44 1.69 2.13
C VAL A 37 -2.88 1.83 3.55
N GLN A 38 -1.87 2.66 3.73
CA GLN A 38 -1.17 2.81 5.00
C GLN A 38 -1.10 4.29 5.38
N PRO A 39 -1.63 4.69 6.55
CA PRO A 39 -1.45 6.03 7.06
C PRO A 39 0.02 6.22 7.47
N VAL A 40 0.57 7.40 7.18
CA VAL A 40 1.94 7.76 7.57
C VAL A 40 1.85 8.66 8.79
N THR A 41 2.13 8.13 9.98
CA THR A 41 2.04 8.83 11.26
C THR A 41 3.39 9.40 11.72
N ALA A 42 4.17 9.93 10.77
CA ALA A 42 5.59 10.32 10.83
C ALA A 42 6.57 9.24 10.34
N ASP A 43 7.55 9.71 9.55
CA ASP A 43 8.60 8.99 8.82
C ASP A 43 8.20 8.33 7.47
N VAL A 44 7.92 9.20 6.49
CA VAL A 44 7.58 8.89 5.08
C VAL A 44 8.58 7.95 4.40
N SER A 45 9.85 7.96 4.84
CA SER A 45 10.93 7.21 4.20
C SER A 45 10.98 5.74 4.59
N LEU A 46 10.53 5.37 5.79
CA LEU A 46 10.65 4.00 6.31
C LEU A 46 9.49 3.11 5.83
N SER A 47 8.26 3.64 5.85
CA SER A 47 7.04 2.89 5.51
C SER A 47 7.01 2.43 4.04
N LEU A 48 7.48 3.28 3.10
CA LEU A 48 7.55 2.92 1.67
C LEU A 48 8.55 1.78 1.37
N ALA A 49 9.67 1.75 2.09
CA ALA A 49 10.68 0.70 1.94
C ALA A 49 10.17 -0.64 2.49
N THR A 50 9.51 -0.62 3.65
CA THR A 50 8.99 -1.83 4.31
C THR A 50 7.89 -2.50 3.49
N GLU A 51 6.95 -1.74 2.93
CA GLU A 51 5.83 -2.33 2.17
C GLU A 51 6.26 -2.92 0.82
N ARG A 52 7.23 -2.30 0.14
CA ARG A 52 7.82 -2.88 -1.08
C ARG A 52 8.49 -4.22 -0.80
N VAL A 53 9.27 -4.28 0.27
CA VAL A 53 9.96 -5.51 0.70
C VAL A 53 8.92 -6.57 1.05
N ARG A 54 7.91 -6.26 1.88
CA ARG A 54 6.85 -7.21 2.23
C ARG A 54 6.11 -7.77 1.02
N HIS A 55 5.76 -6.90 0.08
CA HIS A 55 5.06 -7.32 -1.14
C HIS A 55 5.93 -8.25 -2.01
N GLU A 56 7.21 -7.90 -2.20
CA GLU A 56 8.14 -8.71 -2.98
C GLU A 56 8.38 -10.09 -2.35
N TYR A 57 8.57 -10.15 -1.04
CA TYR A 57 8.73 -11.41 -0.30
C TYR A 57 7.49 -12.28 -0.39
N ARG A 58 6.29 -11.70 -0.22
CA ARG A 58 5.02 -12.44 -0.34
C ARG A 58 4.87 -13.05 -1.73
N HIS A 59 5.24 -12.32 -2.77
CA HIS A 59 5.13 -12.79 -4.15
C HIS A 59 6.14 -13.90 -4.47
N LYS A 60 7.37 -13.80 -3.95
CA LYS A 60 8.41 -14.83 -4.08
C LYS A 60 8.03 -16.13 -3.37
N VAL A 61 7.54 -16.03 -2.13
CA VAL A 61 7.12 -17.20 -1.33
C VAL A 61 5.93 -17.90 -1.97
N LEU A 62 4.92 -17.16 -2.44
CA LEU A 62 3.78 -17.74 -3.14
C LEU A 62 4.15 -18.37 -4.49
N GLY A 63 5.16 -17.83 -5.17
CA GLY A 63 5.73 -18.42 -6.38
C GLY A 63 6.38 -19.77 -6.10
N LEU A 64 7.27 -19.82 -5.10
CA LEU A 64 7.96 -21.06 -4.70
C LEU A 64 6.98 -22.14 -4.22
N LEU A 65 5.94 -21.77 -3.48
CA LEU A 65 4.91 -22.72 -3.04
C LEU A 65 4.09 -23.30 -4.20
N ARG A 66 3.92 -22.56 -5.31
CA ARG A 66 3.26 -23.06 -6.52
C ARG A 66 4.14 -23.99 -7.35
N GLU A 67 5.47 -23.87 -7.25
CA GLU A 67 6.41 -24.72 -7.97
C GLU A 67 6.68 -26.05 -7.25
N LEU A 68 6.37 -26.13 -5.95
CA LEU A 68 6.61 -27.29 -5.09
C LEU A 68 5.39 -28.21 -4.88
N GLY A 69 4.20 -27.82 -5.36
CA GLY A 69 2.95 -28.61 -5.27
C GLY A 69 2.43 -28.99 -6.65
#